data_AF-A0AAW6X377-F1
#
_entry.id   AF-A0AAW6X377-F1
#
_cell.length_a   1.000
_cell.length_b   1.000
_cell.length_c   1.000
_cell.angle_alpha   90.00
_cell.angle_beta   90.00
_cell.angle_gamma   90.00
#
_symmetry.space_group_name_H-M   'P 1'
#
loop_
_entity.id
_entity.type
_entity.pdbx_description
1 polymer ?
#
loop_
_entity_poly.entity_id
_entity_poly.type
_entity_poly.pdbx_seq_one_letter_code
_entity_poly.pdbx_strand_id
1 'polypeptide(L)'
;LCAVTKAPDSLKDVLFLILRKLDYDGYIALSTRYRKEICKLLGIKDGTLRNRLYSLSKMGIIASCGGNEYQANPNLFARGEWKKIIEQRREFEMRIKYSPNGETIITTEEI
;
A
#
# COMPACT_ATOMS: atom_id res chain seq x y z
N LEU A 1 11.62 1.63 -5.61
CA LEU A 1 10.20 1.38 -5.26
C LEU A 1 9.33 1.16 -6.50
N CYS A 2 9.26 2.11 -7.45
CA CYS A 2 8.49 1.96 -8.71
C CYS A 2 8.94 0.78 -9.60
N ALA A 3 10.22 0.40 -9.57
CA ALA A 3 10.73 -0.76 -10.31
C ALA A 3 10.29 -2.11 -9.70
N VAL A 4 9.98 -2.14 -8.39
CA VAL A 4 9.64 -3.37 -7.66
C VAL A 4 8.15 -3.67 -7.78
N THR A 5 7.29 -2.65 -7.76
CA THR A 5 5.83 -2.86 -7.71
C THR A 5 5.16 -2.97 -9.07
N LYS A 6 5.83 -2.62 -10.18
CA LYS A 6 5.25 -2.57 -11.56
C LYS A 6 3.87 -1.87 -11.64
N ALA A 7 3.54 -1.03 -10.67
CA ALA A 7 2.25 -0.37 -10.58
C ALA A 7 2.09 0.68 -11.70
N PRO A 8 0.92 0.82 -12.33
CA PRO A 8 0.62 1.93 -13.23
C PRO A 8 0.78 3.28 -12.54
N ASP A 9 1.12 4.33 -13.28
CA ASP A 9 1.38 5.66 -12.73
C ASP A 9 0.17 6.22 -11.95
N SER A 10 -1.04 5.91 -12.41
CA SER A 10 -2.29 6.27 -11.73
C SER A 10 -2.44 5.66 -10.32
N LEU A 11 -1.84 4.48 -10.07
CA LEU A 11 -1.77 3.88 -8.73
C LEU A 11 -0.63 4.50 -7.91
N LYS A 12 0.49 4.85 -8.54
CA LYS A 12 1.62 5.51 -7.86
C LYS A 12 1.21 6.85 -7.29
N ASP A 13 0.44 7.65 -8.03
CA ASP A 13 -0.05 8.95 -7.55
C ASP A 13 -0.87 8.81 -6.26
N VAL A 14 -1.77 7.82 -6.21
CA VAL A 14 -2.55 7.52 -5.01
C VAL A 14 -1.62 7.03 -3.89
N LEU A 15 -0.72 6.10 -4.20
CA LEU A 15 0.23 5.53 -3.24
C LEU A 15 1.06 6.61 -2.55
N PHE A 16 1.66 7.54 -3.32
CA PHE A 16 2.46 8.61 -2.77
C PHE A 16 1.65 9.55 -1.88
N LEU A 17 0.39 9.84 -2.24
CA LEU A 17 -0.48 10.68 -1.40
C LEU A 17 -0.89 10.00 -0.11
N ILE A 18 -1.17 8.69 -0.11
CA ILE A 18 -1.56 7.97 1.11
C ILE A 18 -0.38 7.70 2.03
N LEU A 19 0.82 7.46 1.49
CA LEU A 19 2.04 7.22 2.30
C LEU A 19 2.44 8.43 3.15
N ARG A 20 2.00 9.64 2.79
CA ARG A 20 2.16 10.83 3.64
C ARG A 20 1.43 10.72 4.98
N LYS A 21 0.45 9.82 5.07
CA LYS A 21 -0.30 9.50 6.29
C LYS A 21 0.16 8.20 6.95
N LEU A 22 1.23 7.58 6.46
CA LEU A 22 1.86 6.46 7.13
C LEU A 22 2.31 6.90 8.52
N ASP A 23 1.78 6.31 9.57
CA ASP A 23 2.16 6.61 10.94
C ASP A 23 3.42 5.85 11.38
N TYR A 24 3.73 5.92 12.67
CA TYR A 24 4.92 5.30 13.23
C TYR A 24 4.78 3.77 13.37
N ASP A 25 3.56 3.26 13.42
CA ASP A 25 3.25 1.84 13.62
C ASP A 25 3.00 1.12 12.28
N GLY A 26 3.07 1.84 11.15
CA GLY A 26 2.96 1.26 9.81
C GLY A 26 1.55 1.34 9.22
N TYR A 27 0.64 2.07 9.85
CA TYR A 27 -0.75 2.21 9.41
C TYR A 27 -1.00 3.54 8.71
N ILE A 28 -2.05 3.55 7.89
CA ILE A 28 -2.49 4.67 7.07
C ILE A 28 -3.99 4.84 7.29
N ALA A 29 -4.35 5.81 8.14
CA ALA A 29 -5.74 6.18 8.37
C ALA A 29 -6.22 7.22 7.34
N LEU A 30 -7.13 6.83 6.44
CA LEU A 30 -7.70 7.70 5.42
C LEU A 30 -9.07 8.22 5.84
N SER A 31 -9.09 9.35 6.56
CA SER A 31 -10.34 10.04 6.89
C SER A 31 -11.13 10.44 5.64
N THR A 32 -12.46 10.54 5.77
CA THR A 32 -13.34 10.97 4.66
C THR A 32 -12.93 12.32 4.08
N ARG A 33 -12.45 13.25 4.92
CA ARG A 33 -11.91 14.54 4.49
C ARG A 33 -10.69 14.36 3.58
N TYR A 34 -9.74 13.52 4.00
CA TYR A 34 -8.50 13.30 3.26
C TYR A 34 -8.75 12.58 1.92
N ARG A 35 -9.69 11.63 1.85
CA ARG A 35 -10.09 11.01 0.58
C ARG A 35 -10.67 12.03 -0.40
N LYS A 36 -11.50 12.97 0.07
CA LYS A 36 -12.01 14.07 -0.76
C LYS A 36 -10.90 14.99 -1.25
N GLU A 37 -9.90 15.30 -0.41
CA GLU A 37 -8.72 16.07 -0.81
C GLU A 37 -7.91 15.35 -1.90
N ILE A 38 -7.65 14.05 -1.75
CA ILE A 38 -6.98 13.23 -2.78
C ILE A 38 -7.76 13.26 -4.09
N CYS A 39 -9.08 13.06 -4.04
CA CYS A 39 -9.94 13.12 -5.23
C CYS A 39 -9.84 14.46 -5.94
N LYS A 40 -9.83 15.57 -5.18
CA LYS A 40 -9.68 16.92 -5.73
C LYS A 40 -8.31 17.13 -6.37
N LEU A 41 -7.23 16.68 -5.71
CA LEU A 41 -5.86 16.81 -6.21
C LEU A 41 -5.63 16.02 -7.51
N LEU A 42 -6.21 14.83 -7.61
CA LEU A 42 -6.04 13.94 -8.77
C LEU A 42 -7.12 14.13 -9.84
N GLY A 43 -8.13 14.97 -9.59
CA GLY A 43 -9.26 15.15 -10.51
C GLY A 43 -10.09 13.87 -10.74
N ILE A 44 -10.20 13.00 -9.73
CA ILE A 44 -10.90 11.71 -9.84
C ILE A 44 -12.13 11.64 -8.93
N LYS A 45 -13.05 10.71 -9.24
CA LYS A 45 -14.20 10.39 -8.38
C LYS A 45 -13.77 9.50 -7.22
N ASP A 46 -14.49 9.56 -6.09
CA ASP A 46 -14.22 8.73 -4.90
C ASP A 46 -14.28 7.23 -5.22
N GLY A 47 -15.20 6.80 -6.09
CA GLY A 47 -15.24 5.41 -6.57
C GLY A 47 -13.96 4.99 -7.29
N THR A 48 -13.37 5.88 -8.09
CA THR A 48 -12.08 5.63 -8.76
C THR A 48 -10.95 5.52 -7.74
N LEU A 49 -10.92 6.39 -6.72
CA LEU A 49 -9.94 6.30 -5.63
C LEU A 49 -10.03 4.95 -4.90
N ARG A 50 -11.24 4.52 -4.53
CA ARG A 50 -11.46 3.23 -3.86
C ARG A 50 -11.01 2.05 -4.71
N ASN A 51 -11.31 2.07 -6.01
CA ASN A 51 -10.85 1.03 -6.93
C ASN A 51 -9.32 0.98 -7.00
N ARG A 52 -8.64 2.12 -7.01
CA ARG A 52 -7.17 2.19 -6.98
C ARG A 52 -6.59 1.67 -5.67
N LEU A 53 -7.20 2.01 -4.53
CA LEU A 53 -6.81 1.45 -3.21
C LEU A 53 -7.00 -0.07 -3.18
N TYR A 54 -8.10 -0.57 -3.73
CA TYR A 54 -8.34 -2.01 -3.87
C TYR A 54 -7.28 -2.68 -4.75
N SER A 55 -6.89 -2.06 -5.88
CA SER A 55 -5.80 -2.57 -6.71
C SER A 55 -4.46 -2.61 -5.97
N LEU A 56 -4.10 -1.54 -5.25
CA LEU A 56 -2.89 -1.51 -4.42
C LEU A 56 -2.90 -2.62 -3.37
N SER A 57 -4.08 -2.93 -2.82
CA SER A 57 -4.22 -4.01 -1.85
C SER A 57 -4.09 -5.39 -2.47
N LYS A 58 -4.71 -5.62 -3.63
CA LYS A 58 -4.54 -6.86 -4.40
C LYS A 58 -3.08 -7.10 -4.82
N MET A 59 -2.31 -6.03 -5.00
CA MET A 59 -0.87 -6.10 -5.30
C MET A 59 0.02 -6.35 -4.07
N GLY A 60 -0.56 -6.50 -2.87
CA GLY A 60 0.21 -6.70 -1.63
C GLY A 60 0.98 -5.46 -1.17
N ILE A 61 0.66 -4.26 -1.69
CA ILE A 61 1.36 -3.03 -1.32
C ILE A 61 0.83 -2.48 0.01
N ILE A 62 -0.47 -2.62 0.23
CA ILE A 62 -1.18 -2.26 1.45
C ILE A 62 -2.20 -3.35 1.81
N ALA A 63 -2.48 -3.57 3.09
CA ALA A 63 -3.56 -4.44 3.54
C ALA A 63 -4.70 -3.59 4.12
N SER A 64 -5.95 -3.90 3.82
CA SER A 64 -7.10 -3.18 4.38
C SER A 64 -7.41 -3.73 5.78
N CYS A 65 -7.34 -2.87 6.80
CA CYS A 65 -7.69 -3.22 8.19
C CYS A 65 -9.18 -2.96 8.50
N GLY A 66 -9.93 -2.42 7.53
CA GLY A 66 -11.31 -1.95 7.73
C GLY A 66 -11.36 -0.46 8.12
N GLY A 67 -12.54 0.14 8.20
CA GLY A 67 -12.69 1.51 8.70
C GLY A 67 -12.04 2.65 7.88
N ASN A 68 -11.56 2.38 6.65
CA ASN A 68 -10.65 3.24 5.87
C ASN A 68 -9.23 3.35 6.42
N GLU A 69 -8.79 2.32 7.13
CA GLU A 69 -7.43 2.13 7.59
C GLU A 69 -6.74 1.04 6.76
N TYR A 70 -5.46 1.27 6.49
CA TYR A 70 -4.64 0.36 5.72
C TYR A 70 -3.28 0.19 6.39
N GLN A 71 -2.79 -1.04 6.49
CA GLN A 71 -1.42 -1.32 6.89
C GLN A 71 -0.53 -1.29 5.66
N ALA A 72 0.57 -0.54 5.71
CA ALA A 72 1.58 -0.57 4.66
C ALA A 72 2.40 -1.86 4.76
N ASN A 73 2.75 -2.46 3.63
CA ASN A 73 3.59 -3.65 3.64
C ASN A 73 4.97 -3.34 4.26
N PRO A 74 5.35 -3.96 5.39
CA PRO A 74 6.60 -3.64 6.11
C PRO A 74 7.87 -4.07 5.36
N ASN A 75 7.73 -4.93 4.34
CA ASN A 75 8.81 -5.30 3.42
C ASN A 75 9.04 -4.26 2.32
N LEU A 76 8.04 -3.42 2.03
CA LEU A 76 8.12 -2.36 1.03
C LEU A 76 8.34 -0.97 1.65
N PHE A 77 7.78 -0.74 2.83
CA PHE A 77 7.82 0.53 3.53
C PHE A 77 8.24 0.32 4.97
N ALA A 78 9.06 1.24 5.48
CA ALA A 78 9.49 1.22 6.86
C ALA A 78 9.42 2.64 7.40
N ARG A 79 8.65 2.82 8.48
CA ARG A 79 8.62 4.01 9.30
C ARG A 79 8.49 3.53 10.73
N GLY A 80 9.28 4.10 11.65
CA GLY A 80 9.25 3.68 13.05
C GLY A 80 10.60 3.23 13.60
N GLU A 81 10.58 2.60 14.77
CA GLU A 81 11.75 2.00 15.40
C GLU A 81 12.17 0.75 14.62
N TRP A 82 13.46 0.63 14.33
CA TRP A 82 14.00 -0.49 13.55
C TRP A 82 13.68 -1.86 14.16
N LYS A 83 13.67 -1.96 15.50
CA LYS A 83 13.33 -3.20 16.21
C LYS A 83 11.89 -3.64 15.94
N LYS A 84 10.93 -2.71 16.05
CA LYS A 84 9.52 -2.96 15.73
C LYS A 84 9.33 -3.32 14.26
N ILE A 85 10.03 -2.65 13.35
CA ILE A 85 9.97 -2.97 11.91
C ILE A 85 10.44 -4.41 11.64
N ILE A 86 11.49 -4.87 12.31
CA ILE A 86 11.96 -6.26 12.19
C ILE A 86 10.93 -7.25 12.73
N GLU A 87 10.30 -6.94 13.87
CA GLU A 87 9.24 -7.77 14.46
C GLU A 87 8.04 -7.87 13.51
N GLN A 88 7.54 -6.75 12.98
CA GLN A 88 6.49 -6.74 11.97
C GLN A 88 6.88 -7.57 10.74
N ARG A 89 8.10 -7.44 10.20
CA ARG A 89 8.54 -8.24 9.05
C ARG A 89 8.54 -9.75 9.31
N ARG A 90 8.60 -10.20 10.57
CA ARG A 90 8.50 -11.63 10.92
C ARG A 90 7.07 -12.14 10.87
N GLU A 91 6.08 -11.26 11.01
CA GLU A 91 4.65 -11.59 10.98
C GLU A 91 4.10 -11.67 9.55
N PHE A 92 4.87 -11.24 8.54
CA PHE A 92 4.47 -11.25 7.13
C PHE A 92 5.37 -12.16 6.30
N GLU A 93 4.76 -13.11 5.58
CA GLU A 93 5.48 -13.88 4.57
C GLU A 93 5.38 -13.19 3.21
N MET A 94 6.51 -12.71 2.68
CA MET A 94 6.58 -12.19 1.32
C MET A 94 6.96 -13.30 0.35
N ARG A 95 6.04 -13.66 -0.55
CA ARG A 95 6.30 -14.63 -1.63
C ARG A 95 6.40 -13.90 -2.96
N ILE A 96 7.54 -14.04 -3.62
CA ILE A 96 7.77 -13.50 -4.95
C ILE A 96 7.78 -14.68 -5.94
N LYS A 97 6.78 -14.73 -6.82
CA LYS A 97 6.75 -15.68 -7.94
C LYS A 97 7.22 -14.97 -9.21
N TYR A 98 8.27 -15.52 -9.82
CA TYR A 98 8.74 -15.11 -11.14
C TYR A 98 8.12 -16.04 -12.18
N SER A 99 7.32 -15.49 -13.09
CA SER A 99 6.80 -16.26 -14.21
C SER A 99 7.85 -16.37 -15.33
N PRO A 100 7.81 -17.42 -16.17
CA PRO A 100 8.70 -17.56 -17.32
C PRO A 100 8.64 -16.37 -18.30
N ASN A 101 7.54 -15.62 -18.27
CA ASN A 101 7.27 -14.46 -19.14
C ASN A 101 7.81 -13.14 -18.54
N GLY A 102 8.51 -13.19 -17.39
CA GLY A 102 9.07 -12.03 -16.73
C GLY A 102 8.08 -11.23 -15.86
N GLU A 103 6.89 -11.76 -15.60
CA GLU A 103 5.97 -11.16 -14.62
C GLU A 103 6.41 -11.51 -13.20
N THR A 104 6.30 -10.52 -12.31
CA THR A 104 6.66 -10.67 -10.90
C THR A 104 5.38 -10.53 -10.10
N ILE A 105 4.92 -11.64 -9.53
CA ILE A 105 3.75 -11.62 -8.65
C ILE A 105 4.30 -11.56 -7.23
N ILE A 106 4.07 -10.42 -6.58
CA ILE A 106 4.38 -10.22 -5.17
C ILE A 106 3.10 -10.48 -4.39
N THR A 107 3.11 -11.52 -3.57
CA THR A 107 2.05 -11.79 -2.61
C THR A 107 2.63 -11.55 -1.22
N THR A 108 1.87 -10.88 -0.36
CA THR A 108 2.21 -10.71 1.06
C THR A 108 1.00 -11.10 1.86
N GLU A 109 1.17 -12.13 2.68
CA GLU A 109 0.15 -12.69 3.57
C GLU A 109 0.65 -12.54 5.00
N GLU A 110 -0.28 -12.20 5.90
CA GLU A 110 -0.05 -12.22 7.35
C GLU A 110 -0.08 -13.68 7.83
N ILE A 111 0.87 -14.07 8.68
CA ILE A 111 1.06 -15.47 9.15
C ILE A 111 0.14 -15.79 10.33
#